data_AF-A0A7J4TPK8-F1
#
_entry.id   AF-A0A7J4TPK8-F1
#
_cell.length_a   1.000
_cell.length_b   1.000
_cell.length_c   1.000
_cell.angle_alpha   90.00
_cell.angle_beta   90.00
_cell.angle_gamma   90.00
#
_symmetry.space_group_name_H-M   'P 1'
#
loop_
_entity.id
_entity.type
_entity.pdbx_description
1 polymer ?
#
loop_
_entity_poly.entity_id
_entity_poly.type
_entity_poly.pdbx_seq_one_letter_code
_entity_poly.pdbx_strand_id
1 'polypeptide(L)'
;TKQLVEIVGIDPNSLEIITNEVFRWDVTSDDFIFSGKSYVLEKIMVKINYSQDDMRRELRTRKRILEWMVLNDIRKADQVSQIVTEYYVRPNEILARVDGLR
;
A
#
# COMPACT_ATOMS: atom_id res chain seq x y z
N THR A 1 15.58 -14.13 -4.43
CA THR A 1 15.24 -12.81 -3.86
C THR A 1 13.76 -12.56 -4.05
N LYS A 2 13.06 -12.03 -3.04
CA LYS A 2 11.63 -11.70 -3.15
C LYS A 2 11.50 -10.25 -3.59
N GLN A 3 10.63 -9.98 -4.54
CA GLN A 3 10.43 -8.65 -5.15
C GLN A 3 8.96 -8.45 -5.52
N LEU A 4 8.50 -7.19 -5.45
CA LEU A 4 7.23 -6.74 -6.01
C LEU A 4 7.54 -5.99 -7.31
N VAL A 5 7.00 -6.48 -8.43
CA VAL A 5 7.26 -5.94 -9.76
C VAL A 5 5.96 -5.51 -10.40
N GLU A 6 5.94 -4.30 -10.95
CA GLU A 6 4.89 -3.77 -11.81
C GLU A 6 5.23 -4.03 -13.26
N ILE A 7 4.26 -4.53 -14.03
CA ILE A 7 4.34 -4.55 -15.49
C ILE A 7 3.88 -3.19 -15.98
N VAL A 8 4.78 -2.45 -16.63
CA VAL A 8 4.53 -1.09 -17.11
C VAL A 8 3.95 -1.11 -18.51
N GLY A 9 4.49 -1.97 -19.38
CA GLY A 9 4.08 -2.09 -20.77
C GLY A 9 4.99 -3.01 -21.58
N ILE A 10 4.98 -2.85 -22.89
CA ILE A 10 5.83 -3.59 -23.85
C ILE A 10 6.58 -2.55 -24.68
N ASP A 11 7.88 -2.73 -24.86
CA ASP A 11 8.67 -1.91 -25.77
C ASP A 11 8.27 -2.24 -27.23
N PRO A 12 7.86 -1.26 -28.04
CA PRO A 12 7.28 -1.52 -29.36
C PRO A 12 8.31 -1.99 -30.40
N ASN A 13 9.61 -1.81 -30.15
CA ASN A 13 10.67 -2.17 -31.11
C ASN A 13 11.19 -3.59 -30.87
N SER A 14 11.45 -3.93 -29.61
CA SER A 14 12.01 -5.21 -29.17
C SER A 14 10.96 -6.25 -28.79
N LEU A 15 9.72 -5.81 -28.53
CA LEU A 15 8.62 -6.63 -27.97
C LEU A 15 8.91 -7.16 -26.55
N GLU A 16 9.89 -6.59 -25.86
CA GLU A 16 10.21 -6.94 -24.48
C GLU A 16 9.24 -6.29 -23.47
N ILE A 17 8.99 -6.99 -22.36
CA ILE A 17 8.16 -6.48 -21.27
C ILE A 17 8.96 -5.45 -20.46
N ILE A 18 8.41 -4.25 -20.33
CA ILE A 18 8.96 -3.21 -19.47
C ILE A 18 8.41 -3.42 -18.05
N THR A 19 9.30 -3.66 -17.09
CA THR A 19 8.96 -3.88 -15.68
C THR A 19 9.56 -2.80 -14.78
N ASN A 20 8.87 -2.49 -13.69
CA ASN A 20 9.36 -1.64 -12.61
C ASN A 20 9.39 -2.43 -11.30
N GLU A 21 10.57 -2.59 -10.71
CA GLU A 21 10.66 -3.16 -9.36
C GLU A 21 10.28 -2.08 -8.34
N VAL A 22 9.22 -2.34 -7.57
CA VAL A 22 8.67 -1.41 -6.59
C VAL A 22 9.24 -1.68 -5.20
N PHE A 23 9.35 -2.95 -4.82
CA PHE A 23 9.94 -3.35 -3.55
C PHE A 23 10.88 -4.53 -3.76
N ARG A 24 11.96 -4.56 -2.98
CA ARG A 24 12.91 -5.67 -2.90
C ARG A 24 13.17 -6.03 -1.45
N TRP A 25 13.24 -7.34 -1.17
CA TRP A 25 13.71 -7.83 0.13
C TRP A 25 15.24 -7.76 0.21
N ASP A 26 15.75 -7.04 1.21
CA ASP A 26 17.15 -7.07 1.63
C ASP A 26 17.34 -8.17 2.68
N VAL A 27 18.08 -9.21 2.30
CA VAL A 27 18.37 -10.37 3.15
C VAL A 27 19.23 -10.02 4.37
N THR A 28 20.00 -8.93 4.28
CA THR A 28 20.98 -8.56 5.31
C THR A 28 20.29 -7.93 6.50
N SER A 29 19.31 -7.06 6.24
CA SER A 29 18.53 -6.37 7.28
C SER A 29 17.18 -7.02 7.57
N ASP A 30 16.75 -7.98 6.75
CA ASP A 30 15.41 -8.58 6.75
C ASP A 30 14.28 -7.57 6.50
N ASP A 31 14.55 -6.55 5.67
CA ASP A 31 13.59 -5.49 5.35
C ASP A 31 13.16 -5.49 3.88
N PHE A 32 11.99 -4.92 3.62
CA PHE A 32 11.57 -4.57 2.26
C PHE A 32 11.90 -3.11 1.94
N ILE A 33 12.76 -2.90 0.95
CA ILE A 33 13.19 -1.58 0.49
C ILE A 33 12.27 -1.14 -0.65
N PHE A 34 11.65 0.03 -0.52
CA PHE A 34 10.89 0.69 -1.58
C PHE A 34 11.83 1.35 -2.59
N SER A 35 11.63 1.12 -3.88
CA SER A 35 12.47 1.67 -4.96
C SER A 35 12.27 3.18 -5.19
N GLY A 36 11.24 3.77 -4.59
CA GLY A 36 10.94 5.20 -4.71
C GLY A 36 9.91 5.54 -5.78
N LYS A 37 9.50 4.60 -6.65
CA LYS A 37 8.54 4.86 -7.72
C LYS A 37 7.56 3.71 -7.94
N SER A 38 6.28 4.06 -8.12
CA SER A 38 5.21 3.14 -8.52
C SER A 38 4.38 3.78 -9.62
N TYR A 39 4.36 3.14 -10.79
CA TYR A 39 3.55 3.56 -11.92
C TYR A 39 2.07 3.24 -11.71
N VAL A 40 1.77 2.20 -10.92
CA VAL A 40 0.39 1.88 -10.54
C VAL A 40 -0.19 2.98 -9.66
N LEU A 41 0.56 3.47 -8.67
CA LEU A 41 0.12 4.59 -7.84
C LEU A 41 -0.05 5.87 -8.65
N GLU A 42 0.84 6.17 -9.60
CA GLU A 42 0.68 7.30 -10.53
C GLU A 42 -0.63 7.20 -11.34
N LYS A 43 -0.94 6.03 -11.89
CA LYS A 43 -2.20 5.79 -12.61
C LYS A 43 -3.42 5.97 -11.71
N ILE A 44 -3.35 5.49 -10.46
CA ILE A 44 -4.44 5.67 -9.49
C ILE A 44 -4.60 7.15 -9.16
N MET A 45 -3.51 7.88 -8.89
CA MET A 45 -3.54 9.32 -8.60
C MET A 45 -4.29 10.10 -9.68
N VAL A 46 -3.97 9.85 -10.94
CA VAL A 46 -4.68 10.47 -12.07
C VAL A 46 -6.16 10.09 -12.08
N LYS A 47 -6.47 8.78 -11.92
CA LYS A 47 -7.85 8.27 -11.97
C LYS A 47 -8.76 8.86 -10.90
N ILE A 48 -8.25 9.11 -9.69
CA ILE A 48 -9.03 9.63 -8.56
C ILE A 48 -8.74 11.11 -8.27
N ASN A 49 -8.00 11.79 -9.15
CA ASN A 49 -7.58 13.18 -9.02
C ASN A 49 -6.90 13.50 -7.68
N TYR A 50 -6.00 12.62 -7.24
CA TYR A 50 -5.18 12.83 -6.04
C TYR A 50 -3.90 13.56 -6.39
N SER A 51 -3.50 14.51 -5.54
CA SER A 51 -2.11 14.99 -5.54
C SER A 51 -1.16 13.92 -5.00
N GLN A 52 0.15 14.13 -5.19
CA GLN A 52 1.15 13.25 -4.57
C GLN A 52 1.04 13.24 -3.05
N ASP A 53 0.74 14.38 -2.43
CA ASP A 53 0.59 14.48 -0.98
C ASP A 53 -0.65 13.76 -0.48
N ASP A 54 -1.77 13.81 -1.21
CA ASP A 54 -2.98 13.05 -0.89
C ASP A 54 -2.73 11.54 -0.96
N MET A 55 -2.05 11.08 -2.03
CA MET A 55 -1.70 9.67 -2.17
C MET A 55 -0.75 9.19 -1.07
N ARG A 56 0.27 9.98 -0.75
CA ARG A 56 1.20 9.66 0.35
C ARG A 56 0.48 9.64 1.70
N ARG A 57 -0.47 10.57 1.92
CA ARG A 57 -1.29 10.59 3.14
C ARG A 57 -2.14 9.34 3.24
N GLU A 58 -2.85 8.97 2.17
CA GLU A 58 -3.71 7.78 2.15
C GLU A 58 -2.92 6.49 2.39
N LEU A 59 -1.75 6.33 1.75
CA LEU A 59 -0.88 5.17 1.97
C LEU A 59 -0.36 5.10 3.41
N ARG A 60 0.04 6.24 3.99
CA ARG A 60 0.44 6.32 5.40
C ARG A 60 -0.72 5.94 6.32
N THR A 61 -1.92 6.43 6.04
CA THR A 61 -3.13 6.10 6.80
C THR A 61 -3.41 4.60 6.78
N ARG A 62 -3.42 3.98 5.60
CA ARG A 62 -3.65 2.53 5.46
C ARG A 62 -2.56 1.69 6.13
N LYS A 63 -1.29 2.07 5.96
CA LYS A 63 -0.17 1.43 6.64
C LYS A 63 -0.39 1.45 8.16
N ARG A 64 -0.72 2.62 8.70
CA ARG A 64 -0.94 2.82 10.13
C ARG A 64 -2.09 1.96 10.68
N ILE A 65 -3.18 1.79 9.93
CA ILE A 65 -4.28 0.89 10.31
C ILE A 65 -3.78 -0.55 10.41
N LEU A 66 -3.02 -1.03 9.41
CA LEU A 66 -2.46 -2.38 9.43
C LEU A 66 -1.47 -2.59 10.59
N GLU A 67 -0.61 -1.61 10.87
CA GLU A 67 0.30 -1.65 12.02
C GLU A 67 -0.47 -1.70 13.35
N TRP A 68 -1.52 -0.90 13.49
CA TRP A 68 -2.40 -0.94 14.67
C TRP A 68 -3.06 -2.31 14.86
N MET A 69 -3.49 -2.96 13.77
CA MET A 69 -4.05 -4.32 13.82
C MET A 69 -3.02 -5.34 14.34
N VAL A 70 -1.76 -5.22 13.92
CA VAL A 70 -0.66 -6.06 14.43
C VAL A 70 -0.43 -5.83 15.92
N LEU A 71 -0.39 -4.56 16.36
CA LEU A 71 -0.16 -4.20 17.76
C LEU A 71 -1.28 -4.69 18.70
N ASN A 72 -2.51 -4.83 18.18
CA ASN A 72 -3.67 -5.29 18.94
C ASN A 72 -3.99 -6.79 18.72
N ASP A 73 -3.05 -7.56 18.17
CA ASP A 73 -3.19 -9.00 17.91
C ASP A 73 -4.41 -9.37 17.04
N ILE A 74 -4.81 -8.48 16.13
CA ILE A 74 -5.92 -8.71 15.20
C ILE A 74 -5.40 -9.45 13.97
N ARG A 75 -5.46 -10.78 14.01
CA ARG A 75 -4.86 -11.65 12.98
C ARG A 75 -5.88 -12.55 12.26
N LYS A 76 -7.08 -12.74 12.80
CA LYS A 76 -8.10 -13.59 12.16
C LYS A 76 -8.66 -12.94 10.91
N ALA A 77 -8.78 -13.70 9.83
CA ALA A 77 -9.11 -13.18 8.50
C ALA A 77 -10.47 -12.44 8.45
N ASP A 78 -11.46 -12.91 9.22
CA ASP A 78 -12.77 -12.28 9.37
C ASP A 78 -12.68 -10.92 10.07
N GLN A 79 -11.94 -10.84 11.17
CA GLN A 79 -11.70 -9.59 11.90
C GLN A 79 -10.93 -8.57 11.04
N VAL A 80 -9.91 -9.05 10.30
CA VAL A 80 -9.13 -8.20 9.39
C VAL A 80 -10.02 -7.65 8.29
N SER A 81 -10.80 -8.51 7.65
CA SER A 81 -11.73 -8.13 6.58
C SER A 81 -12.78 -7.12 7.06
N GLN A 82 -13.29 -7.30 8.27
CA GLN A 82 -14.23 -6.37 8.89
C GLN A 82 -13.62 -4.97 9.02
N ILE A 83 -12.41 -4.84 9.57
CA ILE A 83 -11.76 -3.53 9.73
C ILE A 83 -11.46 -2.87 8.39
N VAL A 84 -10.99 -3.62 7.40
CA VAL A 84 -10.76 -3.11 6.04
C VAL A 84 -12.08 -2.57 5.46
N THR A 85 -13.15 -3.34 5.56
CA THR A 85 -14.48 -2.95 5.06
C THR A 85 -15.01 -1.72 5.80
N GLU A 86 -14.88 -1.67 7.12
CA GLU A 86 -15.28 -0.54 7.93
C GLU A 86 -14.50 0.73 7.57
N TYR A 87 -13.20 0.64 7.26
CA TYR A 87 -12.42 1.78 6.79
C TYR A 87 -12.95 2.36 5.47
N TYR A 88 -13.39 1.50 4.55
CA TYR A 88 -13.98 1.94 3.29
C TYR A 88 -15.33 2.68 3.47
N VAL A 89 -16.12 2.31 4.49
CA VAL A 89 -17.45 2.88 4.72
C VAL A 89 -17.42 4.06 5.70
N ARG A 90 -16.59 3.98 6.74
CA ARG A 90 -16.55 4.88 7.90
C ARG A 90 -15.10 5.15 8.35
N PRO A 91 -14.26 5.78 7.50
CA PRO A 91 -12.83 5.93 7.77
C PRO A 91 -12.56 6.67 9.09
N ASN A 92 -13.30 7.73 9.39
CA ASN A 92 -13.13 8.52 10.61
C ASN A 92 -13.35 7.70 11.89
N GLU A 93 -14.27 6.73 11.88
CA GLU A 93 -14.50 5.87 13.04
C GLU A 93 -13.34 4.91 13.29
N ILE A 94 -12.77 4.33 12.22
CA ILE A 94 -11.58 3.48 12.33
C ILE A 94 -10.37 4.29 12.79
N LEU A 95 -10.18 5.49 12.25
CA LEU A 95 -9.08 6.36 12.66
C LEU A 95 -9.17 6.76 14.13
N ALA A 96 -10.36 7.09 14.63
CA ALA A 96 -10.55 7.39 16.06
C ALA A 96 -10.17 6.20 16.96
N ARG A 97 -10.48 4.95 16.56
CA ARG A 97 -10.05 3.74 17.29
C ARG A 97 -8.53 3.55 17.23
N VAL A 98 -7.93 3.76 16.06
CA VAL A 98 -6.47 3.68 15.86
C VAL A 98 -5.73 4.76 16.67
N ASP A 99 -6.34 5.93 16.85
CA ASP A 99 -5.80 7.05 17.63
C ASP A 99 -5.98 6.89 19.15
N GLY A 100 -6.75 5.89 19.61
CA GLY A 100 -7.09 5.74 21.03
C GLY A 100 -8.05 6.81 21.55
N LEU A 101 -8.80 7.45 20.66
CA LEU A 101 -9.82 8.47 20.99
C LEU A 101 -11.18 7.84 21.34
N ARG A 102 -11.27 6.50 21.31
CA ARG A 102 -12.41 5.67 21.68
C ARG A 102 -11.94 4.40 22.37
#